data_AF-A0A933M1U9-F1
#
_entry.id   AF-A0A933M1U9-F1
#
_cell.length_a   1.000
_cell.length_b   1.000
_cell.length_c   1.000
_cell.angle_alpha   90.00
_cell.angle_beta   90.00
_cell.angle_gamma   90.00
#
_symmetry.space_group_name_H-M   'P 1'
#
loop_
_entity.id
_entity.type
_entity.pdbx_description
1 polymer ?
#
loop_
_entity_poly.entity_id
_entity_poly.type
_entity_poly.pdbx_seq_one_letter_code
_entity_poly.pdbx_strand_id
1 'polypeptide(L)'
;LQPCGVTNLILDTYNLAPALGVVSALNPTATVQIMESGSFLNLGTAISLVGEARPGQEVARIKVEPKNGEKVDLKIKFGTLQVIPLPVDDEAKVSIQPYSGFDAGFGAGTSKTITIKGGTVGLIIDARGRPIVFPKQPAKRIEAVKKWCNVLGEYET
;
A
#
# COMPACT_ATOMS: atom_id res chain seq x y z
N LEU A 1 -5.69 -3.60 13.14
CA LEU A 1 -4.51 -4.06 12.37
C LEU A 1 -3.83 -2.85 11.74
N GLN A 2 -2.50 -2.78 11.72
CA GLN A 2 -1.75 -1.79 10.94
C GLN A 2 -0.81 -2.57 10.02
N PRO A 3 -1.12 -2.73 8.72
CA PRO A 3 -0.25 -3.49 7.82
C PRO A 3 1.13 -2.83 7.73
N CYS A 4 2.15 -3.67 7.61
CA CYS A 4 3.56 -3.28 7.57
C CYS A 4 4.22 -3.91 6.35
N GLY A 5 5.16 -3.18 5.75
CA GLY A 5 5.86 -3.61 4.55
C GLY A 5 4.97 -3.69 3.33
N VAL A 6 5.24 -4.66 2.46
CA VAL A 6 4.55 -4.83 1.17
C VAL A 6 3.31 -5.70 1.37
N THR A 7 2.14 -5.18 1.06
CA THR A 7 0.85 -5.85 1.25
C THR A 7 -0.02 -5.69 0.00
N ASN A 8 -0.58 -6.77 -0.52
CA ASN A 8 -1.59 -6.70 -1.58
C ASN A 8 -2.97 -6.46 -0.96
N LEU A 9 -3.69 -5.50 -1.51
CA LEU A 9 -5.02 -5.11 -1.07
C LEU A 9 -6.04 -5.65 -2.07
N ILE A 10 -6.95 -6.47 -1.55
CA ILE A 10 -7.97 -7.17 -2.33
C ILE A 10 -9.31 -6.94 -1.63
N LEU A 11 -10.34 -6.61 -2.40
CA LEU A 11 -11.70 -6.40 -1.92
C LEU A 11 -12.58 -7.59 -2.28
N ASP A 12 -13.24 -8.15 -1.28
CA ASP A 12 -14.27 -9.18 -1.45
C ASP A 12 -15.62 -8.52 -1.75
N THR A 13 -15.94 -8.38 -3.04
CA THR A 13 -17.18 -7.70 -3.47
C THR A 13 -18.43 -8.54 -3.25
N TYR A 14 -18.29 -9.85 -3.00
CA TYR A 14 -19.39 -10.80 -2.90
C TYR A 14 -19.50 -11.48 -1.53
N ASN A 15 -18.69 -11.06 -0.55
CA ASN A 15 -18.61 -11.65 0.80
C ASN A 15 -18.36 -13.16 0.81
N LEU A 16 -17.52 -13.64 -0.12
CA LEU A 16 -17.18 -15.05 -0.26
C LEU A 16 -16.12 -15.52 0.74
N ALA A 17 -15.28 -14.62 1.26
CA ALA A 17 -14.13 -14.97 2.09
C ALA A 17 -14.50 -15.84 3.31
N PRO A 18 -15.57 -15.56 4.09
CA PRO A 18 -15.95 -16.43 5.21
C PRO A 18 -16.36 -17.83 4.77
N ALA A 19 -17.15 -17.94 3.70
CA ALA A 19 -17.60 -19.23 3.17
C ALA A 19 -16.43 -20.05 2.60
N LEU A 20 -15.55 -19.39 1.85
CA LEU A 20 -14.31 -19.98 1.33
C LEU A 20 -13.39 -20.44 2.46
N GLY A 21 -13.35 -19.74 3.59
CA GLY A 21 -12.61 -20.17 4.78
C GLY A 21 -13.07 -21.54 5.29
N VAL A 22 -14.38 -21.77 5.36
CA VAL A 22 -14.95 -23.07 5.78
C VAL A 22 -14.66 -24.15 4.74
N VAL A 23 -14.87 -23.84 3.45
CA VAL A 23 -14.66 -24.80 2.35
C VAL A 23 -13.18 -25.15 2.18
N SER A 24 -12.26 -24.26 2.54
CA SER A 24 -10.82 -24.46 2.37
C SER A 24 -10.29 -25.71 3.07
N ALA A 25 -10.87 -26.09 4.22
CA ALA A 25 -10.49 -27.30 4.95
C ALA A 25 -10.94 -28.60 4.24
N LEU A 26 -11.99 -28.51 3.41
CA LEU A 26 -12.56 -29.65 2.70
C LEU A 26 -12.01 -29.77 1.27
N ASN A 27 -11.88 -28.63 0.59
CA ASN A 27 -11.39 -28.55 -0.78
C ASN A 27 -10.56 -27.28 -1.01
N PRO A 28 -9.25 -27.32 -0.67
CA PRO A 28 -8.33 -26.21 -0.88
C PRO A 28 -8.25 -25.78 -2.35
N THR A 29 -8.27 -26.73 -3.29
CA THR A 29 -8.12 -26.46 -4.72
C THR A 29 -9.28 -25.63 -5.27
N ALA A 30 -10.52 -26.03 -4.99
CA ALA A 30 -11.70 -25.26 -5.40
C ALA A 30 -11.72 -23.86 -4.77
N THR A 31 -11.22 -23.75 -3.53
CA THR A 31 -11.11 -22.46 -2.83
C THR A 31 -10.16 -21.52 -3.56
N VAL A 32 -8.96 -21.97 -3.93
CA VAL A 32 -8.00 -21.18 -4.71
C VAL A 32 -8.58 -20.78 -6.06
N GLN A 33 -9.24 -21.71 -6.77
CA GLN A 33 -9.86 -21.43 -8.06
C GLN A 33 -10.92 -20.32 -7.98
N ILE A 34 -11.75 -20.30 -6.94
CA ILE A 34 -12.75 -19.24 -6.74
C ILE A 34 -12.08 -17.91 -6.36
N MET A 35 -10.99 -17.95 -5.59
CA MET A 35 -10.21 -16.75 -5.30
C MET A 35 -9.59 -16.15 -6.57
N GLU A 36 -9.16 -16.99 -7.51
CA GLU A 36 -8.56 -16.58 -8.78
C GLU A 36 -9.59 -16.29 -9.89
N SER A 37 -10.87 -16.60 -9.68
CA SER A 37 -11.91 -16.49 -10.72
C SER A 37 -12.35 -15.06 -11.05
N GLY A 38 -11.70 -14.04 -10.46
CA GLY A 38 -12.10 -12.64 -10.57
C GLY A 38 -13.23 -12.23 -9.61
N SER A 39 -13.60 -13.10 -8.67
CA SER A 39 -14.60 -12.78 -7.62
C SER A 39 -14.09 -11.75 -6.60
N PHE A 40 -12.80 -11.46 -6.62
CA PHE A 40 -12.16 -10.48 -5.75
C PHE A 40 -11.58 -9.34 -6.59
N LEU A 41 -11.90 -8.10 -6.20
CA LEU A 41 -11.38 -6.92 -6.87
C LEU A 41 -9.97 -6.60 -6.35
N ASN A 42 -8.98 -6.63 -7.23
CA ASN A 42 -7.63 -6.20 -6.88
C ASN A 42 -7.57 -4.66 -6.76
N LEU A 43 -7.34 -4.16 -5.55
CA LEU A 43 -7.17 -2.73 -5.31
C LEU A 43 -5.74 -2.28 -5.65
N GLY A 44 -4.76 -3.17 -5.46
CA GLY A 44 -3.36 -2.93 -5.77
C GLY A 44 -2.43 -3.26 -4.60
N THR A 45 -1.28 -2.59 -4.52
CA THR A 45 -0.26 -2.89 -3.51
C THR A 45 -0.04 -1.69 -2.61
N ALA A 46 0.05 -1.91 -1.30
CA ALA A 46 0.47 -0.92 -0.31
C ALA A 46 1.89 -1.24 0.19
N ILE A 47 2.76 -0.23 0.19
CA ILE A 47 4.08 -0.28 0.82
C ILE A 47 4.02 0.60 2.07
N SER A 48 3.93 -0.03 3.24
CA SER A 48 3.86 0.64 4.54
C SER A 48 5.21 0.66 5.22
N LEU A 49 5.78 1.86 5.38
CA LEU A 49 7.09 2.05 6.00
C LEU A 49 6.96 2.07 7.53
N VAL A 50 7.80 1.27 8.20
CA VAL A 50 7.89 1.13 9.65
C VAL A 50 9.08 1.92 10.16
N GLY A 51 8.85 2.79 11.13
CA GLY A 51 9.86 3.67 11.70
C GLY A 51 9.26 4.98 12.21
N GLU A 52 10.12 5.78 12.84
CA GLU A 52 9.79 7.08 13.40
C GLU A 52 10.69 8.16 12.81
N ALA A 53 10.12 9.33 12.51
CA ALA A 53 10.86 10.50 12.06
C ALA A 53 10.08 11.77 12.39
N ARG A 54 10.68 12.94 12.13
CA ARG A 54 9.96 14.21 12.19
C ARG A 54 9.03 14.32 10.97
N PRO A 55 7.80 14.83 11.13
CA PRO A 55 6.91 15.09 9.99
C PRO A 55 7.62 15.88 8.89
N GLY A 56 7.50 15.43 7.65
CA GLY A 56 8.14 16.05 6.49
C GLY A 56 9.58 15.63 6.20
N GLN A 57 10.24 14.90 7.09
CA GLN A 57 11.58 14.33 6.84
C GLN A 57 11.51 13.27 5.72
N GLU A 58 12.50 13.23 4.84
CA GLU A 58 12.61 12.18 3.81
C GLU A 58 12.96 10.83 4.48
N VAL A 59 12.16 9.79 4.22
CA VAL A 59 12.28 8.47 4.85
C VAL A 59 12.45 7.32 3.87
N ALA A 60 12.24 7.57 2.58
CA ALA A 60 12.57 6.62 1.52
C ALA A 60 12.69 7.32 0.17
N ARG A 61 13.34 6.65 -0.78
CA ARG A 61 13.20 6.90 -2.21
C ARG A 61 12.56 5.69 -2.86
N ILE A 62 11.54 5.93 -3.67
CA ILE A 62 10.79 4.90 -4.37
C ILE A 62 10.89 5.19 -5.86
N LYS A 63 11.38 4.21 -6.62
CA LYS A 63 11.37 4.23 -8.08
C LYS A 63 10.35 3.23 -8.59
N VAL A 64 9.47 3.67 -9.47
CA VAL A 64 8.44 2.84 -10.10
C VAL A 64 8.71 2.82 -11.59
N GLU A 65 8.87 1.62 -12.13
CA GLU A 65 9.07 1.35 -13.54
C GLU A 65 7.94 0.46 -14.04
N PRO A 66 6.80 1.05 -14.46
CA PRO A 66 5.72 0.31 -15.10
C PRO A 66 6.20 -0.36 -16.38
N LYS A 67 5.61 -1.50 -16.76
CA LYS A 67 5.82 -2.07 -18.09
C LYS A 67 5.30 -1.12 -19.17
N ASN A 68 4.18 -0.45 -18.89
CA ASN A 68 3.54 0.47 -19.81
C ASN A 68 3.34 1.83 -19.14
N GLY A 69 4.20 2.80 -19.43
CA GLY A 69 4.04 4.17 -18.93
C GLY A 69 5.35 4.84 -18.55
N GLU A 70 5.23 5.99 -17.90
CA GLU A 70 6.38 6.77 -17.47
C GLU A 70 6.98 6.24 -16.17
N LYS A 71 8.32 6.30 -16.10
CA LYS A 71 9.04 5.97 -14.88
C LYS A 71 8.88 7.11 -13.88
N VAL A 72 8.69 6.75 -12.62
CA VAL A 72 8.51 7.71 -11.53
C VAL A 72 9.61 7.51 -10.49
N ASP A 73 10.22 8.59 -10.02
CA ASP A 73 11.26 8.58 -8.99
C ASP A 73 10.88 9.60 -7.90
N LEU A 74 10.52 9.11 -6.72
CA LEU A 74 9.93 9.91 -5.65
C LEU A 74 10.76 9.84 -4.38
N LYS A 75 10.88 10.98 -3.73
CA LYS A 75 11.32 11.07 -2.35
C LYS A 75 10.11 11.14 -1.42
N ILE A 76 10.02 10.18 -0.51
CA ILE A 76 8.87 9.99 0.35
C ILE A 76 9.12 10.68 1.68
N LYS A 77 8.18 11.52 2.11
CA LYS A 77 8.24 12.27 3.36
C LYS A 77 7.42 11.59 4.46
N PHE A 78 7.94 11.59 5.68
CA PHE A 78 7.25 11.05 6.85
C PHE A 78 5.92 11.77 7.11
N GLY A 79 4.91 11.01 7.49
CA GLY A 79 3.54 11.50 7.73
C GLY A 79 2.67 11.58 6.47
N THR A 80 3.13 11.08 5.32
CA THR A 80 2.40 11.16 4.05
C THR A 80 1.81 9.82 3.60
N LEU A 81 0.74 9.91 2.84
CA LEU A 81 0.25 8.88 1.94
C LEU A 81 0.43 9.40 0.51
N GLN A 82 0.78 8.50 -0.41
CA GLN A 82 0.87 8.79 -1.84
C GLN A 82 0.26 7.64 -2.61
N VAL A 83 -0.44 7.95 -3.71
CA VAL A 83 -0.98 6.97 -4.65
C VAL A 83 -0.31 7.21 -5.99
N ILE A 84 0.21 6.13 -6.56
CA ILE A 84 0.78 6.09 -7.91
C ILE A 84 -0.15 5.22 -8.74
N PRO A 85 -0.85 5.79 -9.74
CA PRO A 85 -1.69 5.03 -10.63
C PRO A 85 -0.91 3.90 -11.29
N LEU A 86 -1.42 2.68 -11.18
CA LEU A 86 -0.90 1.49 -11.86
C LEU A 86 -2.11 0.63 -12.26
N PRO A 87 -2.54 0.67 -13.53
CA PRO A 87 -3.77 0.01 -13.98
C PRO A 87 -3.79 -1.50 -13.74
N VAL A 88 -4.98 -2.09 -13.60
CA VAL A 88 -5.20 -3.53 -13.28
C VAL A 88 -4.43 -4.47 -14.22
N ASP A 89 -4.31 -4.11 -15.50
CA ASP A 89 -3.66 -4.94 -16.53
C ASP A 89 -2.15 -4.66 -16.68
N ASP A 90 -1.58 -3.81 -15.82
CA ASP A 90 -0.16 -3.46 -15.85
C ASP A 90 0.63 -4.05 -14.66
N GLU A 91 1.95 -4.12 -14.83
CA GLU A 91 2.88 -4.52 -13.77
C GLU A 91 4.03 -3.52 -13.69
N ALA A 92 4.59 -3.34 -12.50
CA ALA A 92 5.72 -2.45 -12.31
C ALA A 92 6.84 -3.10 -11.50
N LYS A 93 8.08 -2.80 -11.88
CA LYS A 93 9.24 -2.98 -10.99
C LYS A 93 9.31 -1.78 -10.05
N VAL A 94 9.36 -2.04 -8.76
CA VAL A 94 9.42 -1.01 -7.72
C VAL A 94 10.69 -1.20 -6.91
N SER A 95 11.60 -0.24 -6.99
CA SER A 95 12.79 -0.17 -6.16
C SER A 95 12.51 0.67 -4.92
N ILE A 96 12.67 0.05 -3.76
CA ILE A 96 12.40 0.63 -2.45
C ILE A 96 13.73 0.85 -1.75
N GLN A 97 14.07 2.11 -1.46
CA GLN A 97 15.26 2.48 -0.72
C GLN A 97 14.86 3.26 0.55
N PRO A 98 14.74 2.59 1.71
CA PRO A 98 14.45 3.26 2.97
C PRO A 98 15.65 4.10 3.46
N TYR A 99 15.36 5.16 4.20
CA TYR A 99 16.34 6.02 4.88
C TYR A 99 16.15 5.95 6.40
N SER A 100 17.16 6.43 7.14
CA SER A 100 17.07 6.58 8.61
C SER A 100 16.61 5.33 9.36
N GLY A 101 16.93 4.13 8.85
CA GLY A 101 16.58 2.86 9.47
C GLY A 101 15.11 2.43 9.31
N PHE A 102 14.34 3.08 8.43
CA PHE A 102 12.98 2.61 8.12
C PHE A 102 12.98 1.22 7.51
N ASP A 103 11.94 0.44 7.81
CA ASP A 103 11.73 -0.90 7.27
C ASP A 103 10.51 -0.93 6.34
N ALA A 104 10.66 -1.55 5.18
CA ALA A 104 9.60 -1.80 4.21
C ALA A 104 9.15 -3.28 4.18
N GLY A 105 9.40 -4.04 5.25
CA GLY A 105 9.11 -5.47 5.38
C GLY A 105 10.27 -6.38 4.99
N PHE A 106 11.49 -5.85 4.87
CA PHE A 106 12.69 -6.59 4.46
C PHE A 106 13.85 -6.44 5.46
N GLY A 107 13.59 -5.85 6.62
CA GLY A 107 14.59 -5.44 7.60
C GLY A 107 14.92 -3.95 7.48
N ALA A 108 15.23 -3.34 8.63
CA ALA A 108 15.54 -1.92 8.74
C ALA A 108 16.67 -1.48 7.79
N GLY A 109 16.41 -0.46 6.95
CA GLY A 109 17.35 0.08 5.97
C GLY A 109 17.62 -0.81 4.75
N THR A 110 17.04 -2.01 4.70
CA THR A 110 17.24 -2.93 3.58
C THR A 110 16.52 -2.42 2.34
N SER A 111 17.29 -2.18 1.28
CA SER A 111 16.75 -1.84 -0.03
C SER A 111 16.35 -3.10 -0.79
N LYS A 112 15.23 -3.05 -1.52
CA LYS A 112 14.78 -4.17 -2.34
C LYS A 112 14.04 -3.69 -3.57
N THR A 113 14.19 -4.42 -4.67
CA THR A 113 13.34 -4.27 -5.85
C THR A 113 12.36 -5.43 -5.91
N ILE A 114 11.09 -5.12 -6.08
CA ILE A 114 9.99 -6.08 -6.20
C ILE A 114 9.24 -5.85 -7.51
N THR A 115 8.50 -6.86 -7.96
CA THR A 115 7.49 -6.69 -9.01
C THR A 115 6.12 -6.70 -8.37
N ILE A 116 5.28 -5.73 -8.71
CA ILE A 116 3.90 -5.63 -8.24
C ILE A 116 2.96 -5.64 -9.43
N LYS A 117 1.73 -6.09 -9.19
CA LYS A 117 0.62 -5.94 -10.14
C LYS A 117 -0.13 -4.65 -9.83
N GLY A 118 -0.63 -4.00 -10.87
CA GLY A 118 -1.56 -2.89 -10.71
C GLY A 118 -2.90 -3.31 -10.15
N GLY A 119 -3.77 -2.33 -9.94
CA GLY A 119 -5.07 -2.52 -9.34
C GLY A 119 -5.93 -1.27 -9.52
N THR A 120 -7.17 -1.32 -9.05
CA THR A 120 -8.12 -0.21 -9.22
C THR A 120 -7.62 1.08 -8.55
N VAL A 121 -6.86 0.98 -7.46
CA VAL A 121 -6.19 2.11 -6.78
C VAL A 121 -4.73 2.27 -7.24
N GLY A 122 -4.06 1.16 -7.55
CA GLY A 122 -2.66 1.13 -7.97
C GLY A 122 -1.69 0.92 -6.79
N LEU A 123 -0.57 1.66 -6.78
CA LEU A 123 0.44 1.56 -5.73
C LEU A 123 0.23 2.65 -4.67
N ILE A 124 0.03 2.23 -3.42
CA ILE A 124 -0.05 3.10 -2.25
C ILE A 124 1.29 3.08 -1.51
N ILE A 125 1.83 4.25 -1.21
CA ILE A 125 2.99 4.40 -0.34
C ILE A 125 2.52 5.05 0.97
N ASP A 126 2.61 4.30 2.06
CA ASP A 126 2.22 4.74 3.40
C ASP A 126 3.47 5.00 4.25
N ALA A 127 3.79 6.28 4.42
CA ALA A 127 4.90 6.75 5.24
C ALA A 127 4.42 7.42 6.53
N ARG A 128 3.21 7.09 7.01
CA ARG A 128 2.65 7.65 8.26
C ARG A 128 3.34 7.11 9.52
N GLY A 129 4.20 6.11 9.37
CA GLY A 129 4.87 5.41 10.46
C GLY A 129 4.01 4.28 11.03
N ARG A 130 4.67 3.47 11.86
CA ARG A 130 4.07 2.35 12.60
C ARG A 130 4.74 2.30 13.98
N PRO A 131 4.01 2.65 15.07
CA PRO A 131 2.61 3.08 15.08
C PRO A 131 2.39 4.43 14.38
N ILE A 132 1.18 4.65 13.85
CA ILE A 132 0.79 5.97 13.31
C ILE A 132 0.73 6.99 14.46
N VAL A 133 1.55 8.04 14.37
CA VAL A 133 1.56 9.13 15.36
C VAL A 133 0.69 10.28 14.87
N PHE A 134 -0.45 10.49 15.54
CA PHE A 134 -1.34 11.60 15.24
C PHE A 134 -0.85 12.91 15.86
N PRO A 135 -1.08 14.06 15.20
CA PRO A 135 -0.90 15.35 15.83
C PRO A 135 -1.70 15.47 17.14
N LYS A 136 -1.08 16.08 18.17
CA LYS A 136 -1.71 16.29 19.48
C LYS A 136 -2.86 17.32 19.40
N GLN A 137 -2.69 18.36 18.60
CA GLN A 137 -3.71 19.40 18.39
C GLN A 137 -4.86 18.86 17.52
N PRO A 138 -6.14 18.94 17.97
CA PRO A 138 -7.28 18.41 17.22
C PRO A 138 -7.40 18.94 15.79
N ALA A 139 -7.23 20.25 15.58
CA ALA A 139 -7.31 20.86 14.25
C ALA A 139 -6.27 20.27 13.26
N LYS A 140 -5.01 20.13 13.71
CA LYS A 140 -3.94 19.53 12.89
C LYS A 140 -4.17 18.05 12.61
N ARG A 141 -4.84 17.34 13.53
CA ARG A 141 -5.20 15.93 13.33
C ARG A 141 -6.25 15.80 12.23
N ILE A 142 -7.30 16.62 12.26
CA ILE A 142 -8.34 16.65 11.24
C ILE A 142 -7.72 16.99 9.88
N GLU A 143 -6.84 17.99 9.83
CA GLU A 143 -6.14 18.38 8.61
C GLU A 143 -5.30 17.22 8.03
N ALA A 144 -4.54 16.53 8.87
CA ALA A 144 -3.74 15.37 8.45
C ALA A 144 -4.62 14.24 7.88
N VAL A 145 -5.73 13.91 8.57
CA VAL A 145 -6.67 12.88 8.13
C VAL A 145 -7.34 13.26 6.81
N LYS A 146 -7.82 14.51 6.67
CA LYS A 146 -8.39 15.00 5.41
C LYS A 146 -7.38 14.90 4.26
N LYS A 147 -6.13 15.31 4.48
CA LYS A 147 -5.07 15.19 3.49
C LYS A 147 -4.85 13.75 3.05
N TRP A 148 -4.90 12.80 3.98
CA TRP A 148 -4.78 11.37 3.68
C TRP A 148 -5.96 10.82 2.88
N CYS A 149 -7.19 11.18 3.25
CA CYS A 149 -8.40 10.76 2.53
C CYS A 149 -8.42 11.32 1.10
N ASN A 150 -8.09 12.62 0.93
CA ASN A 150 -8.06 13.25 -0.39
C ASN A 150 -7.12 12.53 -1.37
N VAL A 151 -5.97 12.04 -0.87
CA VAL A 151 -5.01 11.29 -1.70
C VAL A 151 -5.55 9.92 -2.13
N LEU A 152 -6.40 9.30 -1.31
CA LEU A 152 -6.99 7.99 -1.59
C LEU A 152 -8.25 8.07 -2.47
N GLY A 153 -8.66 9.28 -2.88
CA GLY A 153 -9.81 9.47 -3.77
C GLY A 153 -11.12 9.82 -3.06
N GLU A 154 -11.12 10.17 -1.77
CA GLU A 154 -12.32 10.66 -1.07
C GLU A 154 -12.10 11.98 -0.32
N TYR A 155 -12.79 13.03 -0.78
CA TYR A 155 -13.58 14.07 -0.06
C TYR A 155 -13.85 15.23 -1.05
N GLU A 156 -14.97 15.16 -1.78
CA GLU A 156 -15.71 16.37 -2.12
C GLU A 156 -16.80 16.52 -1.05
N THR A 157 -16.78 17.67 -0.37
CA THR A 157 -17.82 18.11 0.58
C THR A 157 -19.11 18.47 -0.11
#